data_AF-A0A226MZA9-F1
#
_entry.id   AF-A0A226MZA9-F1
#
_cell.length_a   1.000
_cell.length_b   1.000
_cell.length_c   1.000
_cell.angle_alpha   90.00
_cell.angle_beta   90.00
_cell.angle_gamma   90.00
#
_symmetry.space_group_name_H-M   'P 1'
#
loop_
_entity.id
_entity.type
_entity.pdbx_description
1 polymer ?
#
loop_
_entity_poly.entity_id
_entity_poly.type
_entity_poly.pdbx_seq_one_letter_code
_entity_poly.pdbx_strand_id
1 'polypeptide(L)'
;MRGHASPSSGMAAPGTAAAAGAAAATAALVQYVVLRGDLARSWSLGAVVAQGCHAALAAAHAHWQHPDTRAYLSAGGAMRTVVLEAVPSGLLPALTATFVCPQAPDEAALTALAQTLQQHSIDHEVWTEQPENVPSCLALRPYPKDQVHPHLKKFKLLK
;
A
#
# COMPACT_ATOMS: atom_id res chain seq x y z
N MET A 1 9.04 54.94 -35.54
CA MET A 1 8.34 53.96 -34.70
C MET A 1 7.36 53.20 -35.59
N ARG A 2 7.74 52.01 -36.08
CA ARG A 2 6.93 51.19 -37.00
C ARG A 2 6.03 50.27 -36.19
N GLY A 3 4.73 50.53 -36.20
CA GLY A 3 3.72 49.59 -35.69
C GLY A 3 3.53 48.44 -36.67
N HIS A 4 3.84 47.22 -36.25
CA HIS A 4 3.42 45.99 -36.91
C HIS A 4 2.13 45.50 -36.23
N ALA A 5 1.07 45.33 -37.01
CA ALA A 5 -0.14 44.63 -36.61
C ALA A 5 -0.24 43.31 -37.38
N SER A 6 -0.56 42.22 -36.68
CA SER A 6 -1.31 41.00 -37.08
C SER A 6 -0.97 39.84 -36.13
N PRO A 7 -1.75 38.74 -36.07
CA PRO A 7 -3.21 38.63 -36.01
C PRO A 7 -3.66 37.73 -34.84
N SER A 8 -4.97 37.63 -34.63
CA SER A 8 -5.63 36.67 -33.74
C SER A 8 -5.36 35.21 -34.12
N SER A 9 -5.09 34.35 -33.14
CA SER A 9 -5.32 32.90 -33.25
C SER A 9 -5.80 32.37 -31.91
N GLY A 10 -6.94 31.70 -31.93
CA GLY A 10 -7.55 31.08 -30.77
C GLY A 10 -6.78 29.86 -30.29
N MET A 11 -6.83 29.61 -29.00
CA MET A 11 -6.42 28.34 -28.38
C MET A 11 -7.46 28.04 -27.30
N ALA A 12 -8.44 27.22 -27.66
CA ALA A 12 -8.47 25.79 -27.36
C ALA A 12 -8.82 25.56 -25.88
N ALA A 13 -10.06 25.10 -25.67
CA ALA A 13 -10.54 24.63 -24.37
C ALA A 13 -9.59 23.56 -23.82
N PRO A 14 -9.27 23.56 -22.51
CA PRO A 14 -8.48 22.48 -21.94
C PRO A 14 -9.28 21.18 -22.03
N GLY A 15 -8.77 20.28 -22.86
CA GLY A 15 -9.28 18.95 -23.05
C GLY A 15 -9.04 18.05 -21.84
N THR A 16 -10.00 17.14 -21.65
CA THR A 16 -9.77 15.70 -21.44
C THR A 16 -9.12 15.20 -20.14
N ALA A 17 -8.68 16.04 -19.20
CA ALA A 17 -8.24 15.54 -17.89
C ALA A 17 -9.40 15.07 -16.99
N ALA A 18 -10.60 15.62 -17.18
CA ALA A 18 -11.77 15.31 -16.33
C ALA A 18 -12.37 13.92 -16.59
N ALA A 19 -12.07 13.29 -17.73
CA ALA A 19 -12.66 12.01 -18.12
C ALA A 19 -12.02 10.79 -17.43
N ALA A 20 -10.80 10.92 -16.89
CA ALA A 20 -10.15 9.85 -16.12
C ALA A 20 -10.78 9.66 -14.72
N GLY A 21 -11.50 10.66 -14.21
CA GLY A 21 -12.15 10.61 -12.90
C GLY A 21 -13.50 9.87 -12.87
N ALA A 22 -14.07 9.55 -14.04
CA ALA A 22 -15.42 8.99 -14.15
C ALA A 22 -15.46 7.51 -14.59
N ALA A 23 -14.31 6.90 -14.88
CA ALA A 23 -14.20 5.51 -15.34
C ALA A 23 -13.88 4.50 -14.22
N ALA A 24 -14.03 4.88 -12.95
CA ALA A 24 -13.96 3.93 -11.84
C ALA A 24 -15.30 3.17 -11.74
N ALA A 25 -15.53 2.25 -12.67
CA ALA A 25 -16.55 1.23 -12.52
C ALA A 25 -16.25 0.44 -11.25
N THR A 26 -17.03 0.63 -10.18
CA THR A 26 -17.27 -0.24 -9.00
C THR A 26 -16.11 -1.14 -8.56
N ALA A 27 -14.86 -0.69 -8.67
CA ALA A 27 -13.73 -1.50 -8.28
C ALA A 27 -13.70 -1.45 -6.75
N ALA A 28 -13.99 -2.58 -6.11
CA ALA A 28 -14.06 -2.65 -4.66
C ALA A 28 -12.71 -2.21 -4.07
N LEU A 29 -12.69 -0.99 -3.51
CA LEU A 29 -11.53 -0.44 -2.84
C LEU A 29 -11.27 -1.25 -1.57
N VAL A 30 -10.01 -1.54 -1.33
CA VAL A 30 -9.56 -2.33 -0.18
C VAL A 30 -8.26 -1.75 0.35
N GLN A 31 -8.12 -1.72 1.66
CA GLN A 31 -6.84 -1.51 2.31
C GLN A 31 -6.28 -2.86 2.75
N TYR A 32 -5.07 -3.18 2.33
CA TYR A 32 -4.36 -4.35 2.81
C TYR A 32 -3.38 -3.96 3.90
N VAL A 33 -3.39 -4.73 4.98
CA VAL A 33 -2.46 -4.65 6.11
C VAL A 33 -1.78 -6.00 6.22
N VAL A 34 -0.47 -6.03 6.25
CA VAL A 34 0.33 -7.26 6.33
C VAL A 34 1.16 -7.21 7.60
N LEU A 35 0.84 -8.11 8.53
CA LEU A 35 1.52 -8.24 9.81
C LEU A 35 2.53 -9.38 9.77
N ARG A 36 3.64 -9.21 10.47
CA ARG A 36 4.58 -10.31 10.72
C ARG A 36 3.95 -11.45 11.50
N GLY A 37 4.04 -12.66 10.97
CA GLY A 37 3.46 -13.84 11.59
C GLY A 37 4.10 -14.21 12.92
N ASP A 38 5.41 -14.11 13.01
CA ASP A 38 6.20 -14.37 14.22
C ASP A 38 5.83 -13.42 15.37
N LEU A 39 5.63 -12.13 15.08
CA LEU A 39 5.16 -11.16 16.05
C LEU A 39 3.70 -11.42 16.43
N ALA A 40 2.83 -11.74 15.45
CA ALA A 40 1.43 -12.04 15.74
C ALA A 40 1.24 -13.25 16.68
N ARG A 41 2.14 -14.22 16.64
CA ARG A 41 2.14 -15.38 17.55
C ARG A 41 2.74 -15.09 18.93
N SER A 42 3.67 -14.15 19.03
CA SER A 42 4.43 -13.88 20.25
C SER A 42 3.91 -12.69 21.05
N TRP A 43 3.19 -11.77 20.42
CA TRP A 43 2.64 -10.58 21.05
C TRP A 43 1.22 -10.79 21.57
N SER A 44 0.79 -9.93 22.49
CA SER A 44 -0.61 -9.89 22.90
C SER A 44 -1.49 -9.45 21.73
N LEU A 45 -2.74 -9.94 21.69
CA LEU A 45 -3.71 -9.54 20.67
C LEU A 45 -3.84 -8.01 20.56
N GLY A 46 -3.86 -7.30 21.70
CA GLY A 46 -3.93 -5.85 21.72
C GLY A 46 -2.74 -5.16 21.04
N ALA A 47 -1.52 -5.68 21.26
CA ALA A 47 -0.32 -5.16 20.61
C ALA A 47 -0.37 -5.39 19.08
N VAL A 48 -0.76 -6.59 18.63
CA VAL A 48 -0.91 -6.89 17.19
C VAL A 48 -1.95 -5.98 16.52
N VAL A 49 -3.09 -5.78 17.18
CA VAL A 49 -4.14 -4.86 16.71
C VAL A 49 -3.61 -3.44 16.61
N ALA A 50 -2.86 -2.96 17.61
CA ALA A 50 -2.28 -1.63 17.60
C ALA A 50 -1.35 -1.42 16.40
N GLN A 51 -0.48 -2.39 16.08
CA GLN A 51 0.40 -2.31 14.91
C GLN A 51 -0.38 -2.22 13.59
N GLY A 52 -1.42 -3.05 13.45
CA GLY A 52 -2.29 -2.99 12.27
C GLY A 52 -2.96 -1.62 12.12
N CYS A 53 -3.46 -1.06 13.22
CA CYS A 53 -4.05 0.27 13.24
C CYS A 53 -3.04 1.36 12.87
N HIS A 54 -1.84 1.34 13.46
CA HIS A 54 -0.79 2.31 13.18
C HIS A 54 -0.38 2.29 11.71
N ALA A 55 -0.10 1.11 11.16
CA ALA A 55 0.26 0.98 9.75
C ALA A 55 -0.86 1.45 8.82
N ALA A 56 -2.11 1.03 9.07
CA ALA A 56 -3.26 1.43 8.27
C ALA A 56 -3.49 2.96 8.27
N LEU A 57 -3.39 3.58 9.45
CA LEU A 57 -3.53 5.03 9.60
C LEU A 57 -2.35 5.79 8.97
N ALA A 58 -1.12 5.28 9.12
CA ALA A 58 0.06 5.87 8.49
C ALA A 58 -0.09 5.90 6.97
N ALA A 59 -0.47 4.77 6.35
CA ALA A 59 -0.69 4.70 4.91
C ALA A 59 -1.86 5.59 4.43
N ALA A 60 -2.95 5.64 5.19
CA ALA A 60 -4.08 6.52 4.86
C ALA A 60 -3.68 8.00 4.96
N HIS A 61 -2.90 8.38 5.98
CA HIS A 61 -2.45 9.75 6.19
C HIS A 61 -1.43 10.19 5.13
N ALA A 62 -0.43 9.35 4.84
CA ALA A 62 0.59 9.62 3.82
C ALA A 62 -0.03 9.88 2.44
N HIS A 63 -1.13 9.20 2.12
CA HIS A 63 -1.81 9.29 0.84
C HIS A 63 -3.23 9.87 0.92
N TRP A 64 -3.51 10.74 1.91
CA TRP A 64 -4.88 11.21 2.19
C TRP A 64 -5.51 11.99 1.04
N GLN A 65 -4.70 12.62 0.19
CA GLN A 65 -5.17 13.39 -0.98
C GLN A 65 -5.44 12.50 -2.19
N HIS A 66 -5.00 11.24 -2.19
CA HIS A 66 -5.17 10.34 -3.33
C HIS A 66 -6.68 10.05 -3.56
N PRO A 67 -7.19 10.08 -4.80
CA PRO A 67 -8.61 9.85 -5.09
C PRO A 67 -9.17 8.57 -4.47
N ASP A 68 -8.46 7.44 -4.62
CA ASP A 68 -8.86 6.16 -4.02
C ASP A 68 -8.92 6.22 -2.49
N THR A 69 -7.94 6.87 -1.84
CA THR A 69 -7.93 7.02 -0.38
C THR A 69 -9.13 7.85 0.08
N ARG A 70 -9.43 8.95 -0.61
CA ARG A 70 -10.59 9.79 -0.28
C ARG A 70 -11.91 9.07 -0.50
N ALA A 71 -12.04 8.34 -1.61
CA ALA A 71 -13.23 7.55 -1.92
C ALA A 71 -13.43 6.42 -0.88
N TYR A 72 -12.35 5.74 -0.51
CA TYR A 72 -12.34 4.74 0.55
C TYR A 72 -12.80 5.34 1.89
N LEU A 73 -12.18 6.43 2.35
CA LEU A 73 -12.55 7.08 3.62
C LEU A 73 -13.99 7.61 3.59
N SER A 74 -14.47 8.09 2.44
CA SER A 74 -15.86 8.56 2.26
C SER A 74 -16.88 7.41 2.36
N ALA A 75 -16.47 6.16 2.13
CA ALA A 75 -17.34 4.99 2.28
C ALA A 75 -17.68 4.67 3.75
N GLY A 76 -16.94 5.23 4.71
CA GLY A 76 -17.23 5.10 6.15
C GLY A 76 -17.36 3.63 6.58
N GLY A 77 -18.53 3.25 7.11
CA GLY A 77 -18.78 1.88 7.58
C GLY A 77 -18.72 0.77 6.51
N ALA A 78 -18.68 1.14 5.22
CA ALA A 78 -18.52 0.20 4.11
C ALA A 78 -17.05 -0.03 3.68
N MET A 79 -16.09 0.63 4.36
CA MET A 79 -14.66 0.39 4.13
C MET A 79 -14.29 -1.06 4.34
N ARG A 80 -13.40 -1.58 3.50
CA ARG A 80 -12.87 -2.94 3.61
C ARG A 80 -11.38 -2.91 3.92
N THR A 81 -11.00 -3.48 5.06
CA THR A 81 -9.61 -3.78 5.39
C THR A 81 -9.40 -5.29 5.39
N VAL A 82 -8.30 -5.75 4.79
CA VAL A 82 -7.90 -7.16 4.79
C VAL A 82 -6.55 -7.27 5.48
N VAL A 83 -6.51 -8.09 6.53
CA VAL A 83 -5.30 -8.35 7.30
C VAL A 83 -4.69 -9.67 6.87
N LEU A 84 -3.44 -9.62 6.43
CA LEU A 84 -2.66 -10.76 5.96
C LEU A 84 -1.47 -11.00 6.87
N GLU A 85 -0.96 -12.22 6.81
CA GLU A 85 0.21 -12.65 7.56
C GLU A 85 1.42 -12.81 6.63
N ALA A 86 2.50 -12.10 6.94
CA ALA A 86 3.81 -12.28 6.34
C ALA A 86 4.50 -13.49 7.00
N VAL A 87 4.40 -14.64 6.33
CA VAL A 87 5.17 -15.85 6.61
C VAL A 87 6.01 -16.22 5.38
N PRO A 88 7.13 -16.91 5.56
CA PRO A 88 7.90 -17.46 4.44
C PRO A 88 7.00 -18.35 3.59
N SER A 89 6.82 -17.97 2.32
CA SER A 89 6.25 -18.89 1.34
C SER A 89 7.35 -19.91 1.05
N GLY A 90 7.10 -21.20 1.34
CA GLY A 90 8.10 -22.27 1.25
C GLY A 90 8.95 -22.17 -0.03
N LEU A 91 10.28 -22.18 0.16
CA LEU A 91 11.35 -21.79 -0.77
C LEU A 91 11.59 -20.28 -0.91
N LEU A 92 12.41 -19.73 0.00
CA LEU A 92 13.34 -18.68 -0.38
C LEU A 92 14.36 -19.30 -1.36
N PRO A 93 14.48 -18.82 -2.62
CA PRO A 93 15.56 -19.27 -3.48
C PRO A 93 16.89 -18.81 -2.86
N ALA A 94 17.80 -19.76 -2.67
CA ALA A 94 19.09 -19.55 -2.01
C ALA A 94 20.06 -18.59 -2.75
N LEU A 95 19.61 -17.86 -3.76
CA LEU A 95 20.47 -17.17 -4.74
C LEU A 95 20.34 -15.63 -4.78
N THR A 96 19.52 -15.01 -3.93
CA THR A 96 19.53 -13.55 -3.71
C THR A 96 19.94 -13.19 -2.29
N ALA A 97 20.91 -13.92 -1.75
CA ALA A 97 21.52 -13.64 -0.47
C ALA A 97 22.56 -12.52 -0.64
N THR A 98 22.15 -11.27 -0.44
CA THR A 98 23.14 -10.21 -0.20
C THR A 98 22.79 -9.33 1.01
N PHE A 99 21.59 -9.38 1.59
CA PHE A 99 21.27 -8.55 2.76
C PHE A 99 20.06 -9.04 3.58
N VAL A 100 19.95 -10.34 3.85
CA VAL A 100 18.82 -10.88 4.64
C VAL A 100 19.36 -11.63 5.85
N CYS A 101 19.02 -11.14 7.05
CA CYS A 101 19.30 -11.83 8.32
C CYS A 101 18.54 -13.18 8.35
N PRO A 102 19.24 -14.33 8.33
CA PRO A 102 18.61 -15.65 8.32
C PRO A 102 17.75 -15.97 9.56
N GLN A 103 17.87 -15.16 10.63
CA GLN A 103 17.23 -15.41 11.93
C GLN A 103 15.79 -14.91 12.02
N ALA A 104 15.29 -14.13 11.04
CA ALA A 104 13.92 -13.57 11.05
C ALA A 104 13.23 -13.78 9.70
N PRO A 105 12.73 -14.99 9.42
CA PRO A 105 12.24 -15.34 8.09
C PRO A 105 10.91 -14.63 7.73
N ASP A 106 10.06 -14.33 8.73
CA ASP A 106 8.83 -13.55 8.57
C ASP A 106 9.16 -12.06 8.30
N GLU A 107 10.21 -11.51 8.92
CA GLU A 107 10.73 -10.16 8.62
C GLU A 107 11.26 -10.06 7.18
N ALA A 108 11.99 -11.09 6.74
CA ALA A 108 12.46 -11.18 5.36
C ALA A 108 11.29 -11.21 4.37
N ALA A 109 10.20 -11.92 4.70
CA ALA A 109 9.00 -11.94 3.88
C ALA A 109 8.32 -10.56 3.79
N LEU A 110 8.25 -9.82 4.91
CA LEU A 110 7.71 -8.46 4.94
C LEU A 110 8.59 -7.48 4.13
N THR A 111 9.91 -7.56 4.30
CA THR A 111 10.88 -6.73 3.55
C THR A 111 10.84 -7.02 2.05
N ALA A 112 10.77 -8.29 1.66
CA ALA A 112 10.65 -8.69 0.26
C ALA A 112 9.33 -8.19 -0.37
N LEU A 113 8.24 -8.16 0.41
CA LEU A 113 6.99 -7.53 -0.04
C LEU A 113 7.19 -6.03 -0.27
N ALA A 114 7.75 -5.29 0.69
CA ALA A 114 8.02 -3.86 0.55
C ALA A 114 8.83 -3.55 -0.73
N GLN A 115 9.90 -4.31 -0.96
CA GLN A 115 10.72 -4.19 -2.17
C GLN A 115 9.92 -4.45 -3.45
N THR A 116 9.08 -5.50 -3.46
CA THR A 116 8.21 -5.81 -4.61
C THR A 116 7.22 -4.66 -4.87
N LEU A 117 6.58 -4.12 -3.83
CA LEU A 117 5.63 -3.02 -3.96
C LEU A 117 6.33 -1.76 -4.48
N GLN A 118 7.52 -1.45 -3.96
CA GLN A 118 8.34 -0.33 -4.43
C GLN A 118 8.70 -0.46 -5.92
N GLN A 119 9.14 -1.64 -6.35
CA GLN A 119 9.49 -1.92 -7.75
C GLN A 119 8.30 -1.72 -8.70
N HIS A 120 7.10 -2.05 -8.23
CA HIS A 120 5.85 -1.88 -8.98
C HIS A 120 5.19 -0.51 -8.76
N SER A 121 5.85 0.43 -8.05
CA SER A 121 5.32 1.75 -7.71
C SER A 121 3.95 1.70 -7.02
N ILE A 122 3.80 0.74 -6.10
CA ILE A 122 2.62 0.61 -5.24
C ILE A 122 2.92 1.31 -3.92
N ASP A 123 2.15 2.36 -3.64
CA ASP A 123 2.21 3.17 -2.45
C ASP A 123 1.90 2.33 -1.19
N HIS A 124 2.86 2.30 -0.26
CA HIS A 124 2.77 1.54 0.98
C HIS A 124 3.62 2.19 2.08
N GLU A 125 3.27 1.88 3.32
CA GLU A 125 3.98 2.30 4.52
C GLU A 125 4.43 1.07 5.31
N VAL A 126 5.70 1.05 5.71
CA VAL A 126 6.25 0.04 6.63
C VAL A 126 6.25 0.64 8.02
N TRP A 127 5.47 0.04 8.92
CA TRP A 127 5.43 0.43 10.32
C TRP A 127 6.53 -0.30 11.11
N THR A 128 7.30 0.49 11.83
CA THR A 128 8.44 0.03 12.63
C THR A 128 8.16 0.32 14.09
N GLU A 129 8.15 -0.73 14.90
CA GLU A 129 7.90 -0.62 16.33
C GLU A 129 9.13 -0.08 17.06
N GLN A 130 8.89 0.82 18.02
CA GLN A 130 9.89 1.41 18.90
C GLN A 130 9.74 0.85 20.32
N PRO A 131 10.83 0.77 21.11
CA PRO A 131 12.18 1.28 20.86
C PRO A 131 13.12 0.34 20.09
N GLU A 132 12.73 -0.91 19.83
CA GLU A 132 13.60 -1.93 19.23
C GLU A 132 13.87 -1.71 17.74
N ASN A 133 13.14 -0.78 17.11
CA ASN A 133 13.24 -0.40 15.70
C ASN A 133 13.05 -1.59 14.75
N VAL A 134 12.03 -2.41 15.03
CA VAL A 134 11.73 -3.64 14.30
C VAL A 134 10.53 -3.43 13.37
N PRO A 135 10.64 -3.70 12.05
CA PRO A 135 9.50 -3.60 11.15
C PRO A 135 8.48 -4.68 11.54
N SER A 136 7.27 -4.25 11.91
CA SER A 136 6.24 -5.11 12.50
C SER A 136 5.07 -5.33 11.55
N CYS A 137 4.76 -4.32 10.74
CA CYS A 137 3.58 -4.29 9.88
C CYS A 137 3.85 -3.48 8.62
N LEU A 138 3.12 -3.76 7.55
CA LEU A 138 3.10 -2.98 6.31
C LEU A 138 1.65 -2.72 5.95
N ALA A 139 1.30 -1.52 5.52
CA ALA A 139 -0.02 -1.23 4.96
C ALA A 139 0.10 -0.54 3.60
N LEU A 140 -0.77 -0.92 2.67
CA LEU A 140 -0.94 -0.15 1.45
C LEU A 140 -1.90 1.01 1.72
N ARG A 141 -1.84 2.07 0.92
CA ARG A 141 -3.01 2.95 0.82
C ARG A 141 -4.21 2.15 0.25
N PRO A 142 -5.43 2.69 0.32
CA PRO A 142 -6.55 2.07 -0.38
C PRO A 142 -6.29 1.97 -1.90
N TYR A 143 -6.58 0.80 -2.46
CA TYR A 143 -6.45 0.50 -3.89
C TYR A 143 -7.65 -0.29 -4.39
N PRO A 144 -7.97 -0.21 -5.70
CA PRO A 144 -8.79 -1.20 -6.38
C PRO A 144 -8.19 -2.60 -6.18
N LYS A 145 -9.01 -3.55 -5.70
CA LYS A 145 -8.53 -4.90 -5.34
C LYS A 145 -7.70 -5.55 -6.44
N ASP A 146 -8.12 -5.45 -7.70
CA ASP A 146 -7.48 -6.13 -8.82
C ASP A 146 -6.07 -5.61 -9.13
N GLN A 147 -5.75 -4.37 -8.74
CA GLN A 147 -4.41 -3.79 -8.97
C GLN A 147 -3.36 -4.36 -8.01
N VAL A 148 -3.75 -4.68 -6.77
CA VAL A 148 -2.80 -5.06 -5.72
C VAL A 148 -2.87 -6.54 -5.35
N HIS A 149 -3.99 -7.22 -5.64
CA HIS A 149 -4.18 -8.63 -5.32
C HIS A 149 -3.10 -9.57 -5.89
N PRO A 150 -2.55 -9.38 -7.11
CA PRO A 150 -1.49 -10.22 -7.65
C PRO A 150 -0.23 -10.29 -6.77
N HIS A 151 0.10 -9.20 -6.06
CA HIS A 151 1.27 -9.11 -5.17
C HIS A 151 1.01 -9.74 -3.80
N LEU A 152 -0.26 -9.82 -3.39
CA LEU A 152 -0.68 -10.17 -2.04
C LEU A 152 -1.27 -11.58 -1.92
N LYS A 153 -1.71 -12.20 -3.02
CA LYS A 153 -2.36 -13.53 -3.05
C LYS A 153 -1.55 -14.67 -2.44
N LYS A 154 -0.23 -14.51 -2.32
CA LYS A 154 0.66 -15.51 -1.70
C LYS A 154 0.59 -15.51 -0.17
N PHE A 155 0.15 -14.40 0.43
CA PHE A 155 -0.02 -14.28 1.87
C PHE A 155 -1.40 -14.79 2.28
N LYS A 156 -1.48 -15.36 3.48
CA LYS A 156 -2.72 -15.90 4.04
C LYS A 156 -3.38 -14.86 4.93
N LEU A 157 -4.69 -14.99 5.15
CA LEU A 157 -5.39 -14.20 6.17
C LEU A 157 -4.78 -14.48 7.54
N LEU A 158 -4.52 -13.42 8.31
CA LEU A 158 -4.11 -13.55 9.71
C LEU A 158 -5.27 -14.16 10.51
N LYS A 159 -4.97 -15.16 11.34
CA LYS A 159 -5.95 -15.89 12.17
C LYS A 159 -5.92 -15.44 13.62
#